data_AF-A0A7S3WE95-F1
#
_entry.id   AF-A0A7S3WE95-F1
#
_cell.length_a   1.000
_cell.length_b   1.000
_cell.length_c   1.000
_cell.angle_alpha   90.00
_cell.angle_beta   90.00
_cell.angle_gamma   90.00
#
_symmetry.space_group_name_H-M   'P 1'
#
loop_
_entity.id
_entity.type
_entity.pdbx_description
1 polymer ?
#
loop_
_entity_poly.entity_id
_entity_poly.type
_entity_poly.pdbx_seq_one_letter_code
_entity_poly.pdbx_strand_id
1 'polypeptide(L)'
;EGGGGGDGGGDGAEVGEARMVLESRPLVRGTEVRLDGLELGGECVARLTHLWADLGCVRCGERAQLRLSGLSATACSSKVWCDKCSAVLAATLRPAFLGSAAGLSAAAFLDTAGCTLADVPRFGLLLMCACGAEREVSDPARGRRVRDGCRECHSPQPLYFSNVTLVRHAGAAGGGGGGGGRGG
;
A
#
# COMPACT_ATOMS: atom_id res chain seq x y z
N GLU A 1 -58.18 -11.34 -23.16
CA GLU A 1 -57.12 -10.35 -22.82
C GLU A 1 -56.38 -10.93 -21.62
N GLY A 2 -55.11 -11.33 -21.61
CA GLY A 2 -53.96 -11.00 -22.45
C GLY A 2 -52.88 -10.36 -21.56
N GLY A 3 -51.77 -11.05 -21.30
CA GLY A 3 -50.55 -10.56 -20.63
C GLY A 3 -50.46 -11.00 -19.16
N GLY A 4 -49.48 -11.79 -18.71
CA GLY A 4 -48.03 -11.65 -18.91
C GLY A 4 -47.51 -10.76 -17.77
N GLY A 5 -46.85 -11.26 -16.72
CA GLY A 5 -45.53 -11.89 -16.75
C GLY A 5 -44.54 -10.89 -16.14
N GLY A 6 -43.69 -11.33 -15.20
CA GLY A 6 -42.58 -10.49 -14.72
C GLY A 6 -42.14 -10.74 -13.29
N ASP A 7 -41.57 -11.92 -13.04
CA ASP A 7 -40.51 -12.07 -12.04
C ASP A 7 -39.37 -11.09 -12.37
N GLY A 8 -38.87 -10.35 -11.38
CA GLY A 8 -37.84 -9.34 -11.56
C GLY A 8 -37.04 -9.16 -10.28
N GLY A 9 -36.20 -10.15 -10.01
CA GLY A 9 -35.23 -10.13 -8.91
C GLY A 9 -34.31 -8.92 -8.94
N GLY A 10 -33.87 -8.57 -7.74
CA GLY A 10 -32.86 -7.55 -7.50
C GLY A 10 -32.20 -7.83 -6.17
N ASP A 11 -31.62 -9.03 -6.03
CA ASP A 11 -30.55 -9.26 -5.06
C ASP A 11 -29.42 -8.30 -5.39
N GLY A 12 -29.50 -7.10 -4.80
CA GLY A 12 -28.36 -6.22 -4.62
C GLY A 12 -27.39 -6.90 -3.67
N ALA A 13 -26.70 -7.93 -4.17
CA ALA A 13 -25.46 -8.38 -3.58
C ALA A 13 -24.53 -7.18 -3.68
N GLU A 14 -24.48 -6.39 -2.61
CA GLU A 14 -23.37 -5.50 -2.34
C GLU A 14 -22.14 -6.39 -2.41
N VAL A 15 -21.45 -6.35 -3.55
CA VAL A 15 -20.15 -6.99 -3.70
C VAL A 15 -19.25 -6.20 -2.79
N GLY A 16 -19.28 -6.54 -1.50
CA GLY A 16 -18.42 -5.98 -0.48
C GLY A 16 -17.00 -6.21 -0.97
N GLU A 17 -16.37 -5.12 -1.38
CA GLU A 17 -15.03 -5.19 -1.94
C GLU A 17 -14.13 -5.93 -0.94
N ALA A 18 -13.50 -7.01 -1.40
CA ALA A 18 -12.74 -7.88 -0.51
C ALA A 18 -11.63 -7.07 0.17
N ARG A 19 -11.77 -6.87 1.48
CA ARG A 19 -10.81 -6.14 2.30
C ARG A 19 -9.48 -6.89 2.27
N MET A 20 -8.41 -6.17 2.02
CA MET A 20 -7.08 -6.75 1.93
C MET A 20 -6.70 -7.41 3.25
N VAL A 21 -6.33 -8.70 3.19
CA VAL A 21 -5.80 -9.44 4.35
C VAL A 21 -4.36 -9.03 4.57
N LEU A 22 -4.05 -8.61 5.79
CA LEU A 22 -2.71 -8.25 6.21
C LEU A 22 -1.97 -9.48 6.73
N GLU A 23 -0.78 -9.74 6.19
CA GLU A 23 0.09 -10.80 6.68
C GLU A 23 0.70 -10.37 8.02
N SER A 24 0.64 -11.23 9.04
CA SER A 24 1.27 -10.97 10.35
C SER A 24 2.80 -10.97 10.28
N ARG A 25 3.36 -11.63 9.27
CA ARG A 25 4.80 -11.66 8.95
C ARG A 25 4.97 -11.54 7.43
N PRO A 26 4.90 -10.33 6.88
CA PRO A 26 4.99 -10.15 5.44
C PRO A 26 6.37 -10.58 4.92
N LEU A 27 6.39 -11.27 3.78
CA LEU A 27 7.64 -11.64 3.12
C LEU A 27 8.38 -10.37 2.68
N VAL A 28 9.61 -10.18 3.17
CA VAL A 28 10.48 -9.04 2.86
C VAL A 28 11.02 -9.20 1.43
N ARG A 29 10.37 -8.53 0.48
CA ARG A 29 10.79 -8.46 -0.93
C ARG A 29 10.28 -7.16 -1.56
N GLY A 30 10.88 -6.77 -2.68
CA GLY A 30 10.52 -5.52 -3.37
C GLY A 30 11.10 -4.30 -2.67
N THR A 31 10.38 -3.18 -2.70
CA THR A 31 10.77 -1.94 -2.00
C THR A 31 9.95 -1.76 -0.74
N GLU A 32 10.59 -1.77 0.43
CA GLU A 32 9.94 -1.44 1.69
C GLU A 32 9.76 0.08 1.82
N VAL A 33 8.56 0.48 2.20
CA VAL A 33 8.22 1.85 2.60
C VAL A 33 8.22 1.89 4.13
N ARG A 34 9.23 2.53 4.70
CA ARG A 34 9.47 2.58 6.15
C ARG A 34 9.16 3.97 6.71
N LEU A 35 8.43 4.04 7.81
CA LEU A 35 8.22 5.26 8.57
C LEU A 35 9.25 5.31 9.72
N ASP A 36 10.28 6.14 9.57
CA ASP A 36 11.33 6.26 10.58
C ASP A 36 10.84 7.09 11.78
N GLY A 37 11.34 6.75 12.97
CA GLY A 37 10.94 7.44 14.21
C GLY A 37 9.44 7.34 14.48
N LEU A 38 8.81 6.24 14.06
CA LEU A 38 7.37 6.04 14.22
C LEU A 38 7.01 6.00 15.71
N GLU A 39 6.10 6.87 16.10
CA GLU A 39 5.44 6.84 17.40
C GLU A 39 3.92 6.70 17.20
N LEU A 40 3.37 5.67 17.83
CA LEU A 40 1.94 5.39 17.89
C LEU A 40 1.50 5.29 19.35
N GLY A 41 0.29 5.77 19.66
CA GLY A 41 -0.33 5.61 20.98
C GLY A 41 -0.31 4.16 21.46
N GLY A 42 -0.14 3.94 22.76
CA GLY A 42 0.32 2.69 23.38
C GLY A 42 -0.45 1.40 23.05
N GLU A 43 -1.65 1.48 22.47
CA GLU A 43 -2.42 0.32 22.01
C GLU A 43 -3.08 0.55 20.64
N CYS A 44 -2.50 1.43 19.83
CA CYS A 44 -2.94 1.71 18.47
C CYS A 44 -2.07 0.95 17.47
N VAL A 45 -2.73 0.29 16.53
CA VAL A 45 -2.09 -0.23 15.33
C VAL A 45 -2.49 0.64 14.14
N ALA A 46 -1.60 0.79 13.17
CA ALA A 46 -1.88 1.53 11.95
C ALA A 46 -1.69 0.64 10.72
N ARG A 47 -2.36 0.98 9.63
CA ARG A 47 -2.10 0.40 8.30
C ARG A 47 -2.29 1.46 7.23
N LEU A 48 -1.67 1.27 6.06
CA LEU A 48 -1.88 2.17 4.92
C LEU A 48 -3.30 2.02 4.35
N THR A 49 -3.98 3.14 4.08
CA THR A 49 -5.26 3.15 3.33
C THR A 49 -5.02 3.29 1.84
N HIS A 50 -4.11 4.17 1.46
CA HIS A 50 -3.71 4.39 0.08
C HIS A 50 -2.27 4.92 0.04
N LEU A 51 -1.63 4.76 -1.11
CA LEU A 51 -0.28 5.21 -1.37
C LEU A 51 -0.17 5.72 -2.81
N TRP A 52 0.43 6.89 -2.97
CA TRP A 52 0.86 7.41 -4.27
C TRP A 52 2.34 7.05 -4.46
N ALA A 53 2.63 6.30 -5.51
CA ALA A 53 3.97 5.83 -5.85
C ALA A 53 4.48 6.60 -7.06
N ASP A 54 5.59 7.29 -6.90
CA ASP A 54 6.34 7.87 -8.01
C ASP A 54 7.33 6.83 -8.53
N LEU A 55 7.10 6.39 -9.76
CA LEU A 55 7.82 5.32 -10.42
C LEU A 55 8.77 5.89 -11.47
N GLY A 56 9.96 5.32 -11.59
CA GLY A 56 10.89 5.55 -12.70
C GLY A 56 10.89 4.36 -13.64
N CYS A 57 10.62 4.58 -14.93
CA CYS A 57 10.70 3.55 -15.96
C CYS A 57 12.13 3.01 -16.09
N VAL A 58 12.31 1.69 -16.03
CA VAL A 58 13.66 1.08 -16.15
C VAL A 58 14.27 1.22 -17.54
N ARG A 59 13.45 1.42 -18.58
CA ARG A 59 13.93 1.49 -19.97
C ARG A 59 14.40 2.88 -20.38
N CYS A 60 13.70 3.92 -19.95
CA CYS A 60 13.94 5.29 -20.43
C CYS A 60 14.05 6.35 -19.32
N GLY A 61 13.87 5.97 -18.06
CA GLY A 61 13.95 6.87 -16.91
C GLY A 61 12.73 7.75 -16.68
N GLU A 62 11.75 7.74 -17.59
CA GLU A 62 10.55 8.59 -17.49
C GLU A 62 9.77 8.33 -16.19
N ARG A 63 9.25 9.40 -15.59
CA ARG A 63 8.50 9.34 -14.34
C ARG A 63 7.02 9.06 -14.63
N ALA A 64 6.41 8.21 -13.81
CA ALA A 64 4.97 7.98 -13.83
C ALA A 64 4.47 7.86 -12.39
N GLN A 65 3.22 8.24 -12.15
CA GLN A 65 2.62 8.16 -10.83
C GLN A 65 1.48 7.12 -10.82
N LEU A 66 1.44 6.30 -9.78
CA LEU A 66 0.36 5.34 -9.55
C LEU A 66 -0.24 5.50 -8.16
N ARG A 67 -1.57 5.42 -8.07
CA ARG A 67 -2.28 5.32 -6.80
C ARG A 67 -2.64 3.87 -6.53
N LEU A 68 -2.30 3.38 -5.35
CA LEU A 68 -2.56 2.01 -4.88
C LEU A 68 -3.38 2.06 -3.60
N SER A 69 -4.29 1.11 -3.44
CA SER A 69 -5.11 0.96 -2.22
C SER A 69 -4.49 -0.08 -1.29
N GLY A 70 -4.37 0.25 0.00
CA GLY A 70 -4.01 -0.68 1.06
C GLY A 70 -5.23 -1.34 1.72
N LEU A 71 -6.44 -0.95 1.31
CA LEU A 71 -7.70 -1.49 1.86
C LEU A 71 -8.35 -2.53 0.96
N SER A 72 -8.08 -2.45 -0.34
CA SER A 72 -8.77 -3.20 -1.39
C SER A 72 -7.86 -4.24 -2.02
N ALA A 73 -8.29 -5.50 -2.04
CA ALA A 73 -7.52 -6.57 -2.68
C ALA A 73 -7.42 -6.41 -4.21
N THR A 74 -8.37 -5.72 -4.84
CA THR A 74 -8.38 -5.49 -6.29
C THR A 74 -7.63 -4.23 -6.69
N ALA A 75 -7.66 -3.18 -5.85
CA ALA A 75 -6.97 -1.93 -6.11
C ALA A 75 -5.56 -1.83 -5.47
N CYS A 76 -5.05 -2.91 -4.88
CA CYS A 76 -3.67 -2.98 -4.38
C CYS A 76 -2.64 -3.17 -5.51
N SER A 77 -3.06 -3.56 -6.71
CA SER A 77 -2.20 -3.69 -7.90
C SER A 77 -2.70 -2.76 -9.00
N SER A 78 -1.79 -2.02 -9.63
CA SER A 78 -2.13 -1.12 -10.73
C SER A 78 -1.03 -1.09 -11.79
N LYS A 79 -1.41 -0.67 -12.99
CA LYS A 79 -0.55 -0.60 -14.17
C LYS A 79 -0.74 0.74 -14.86
N VAL A 80 0.34 1.28 -15.41
CA VAL A 80 0.33 2.48 -16.25
C VAL A 80 1.29 2.29 -17.42
N TRP A 81 1.01 2.93 -18.54
CA TRP A 81 1.89 2.95 -19.70
C TRP A 81 2.89 4.10 -19.54
N CYS A 82 4.16 3.84 -19.83
CA CYS A 82 5.17 4.89 -19.88
C CYS A 82 4.91 5.79 -21.09
N ASP A 83 4.74 7.09 -20.86
CA ASP A 83 4.42 8.06 -21.93
C ASP A 83 5.51 8.17 -23.00
N LYS A 84 6.76 7.88 -22.64
CA LYS A 84 7.92 8.03 -23.54
C LYS A 84 8.22 6.80 -24.39
N CYS A 85 8.16 5.60 -23.80
CA CYS A 85 8.59 4.37 -24.49
C CYS A 85 7.48 3.30 -24.57
N SER A 86 6.27 3.63 -24.11
CA SER A 86 5.10 2.76 -24.10
C SER A 86 5.32 1.41 -23.40
N ALA A 87 6.31 1.32 -22.51
CA ALA A 87 6.50 0.15 -21.66
C ALA A 87 5.43 0.12 -20.56
N VAL A 88 4.93 -1.06 -20.24
CA VAL A 88 4.02 -1.25 -19.10
C VAL A 88 4.83 -1.16 -17.80
N LEU A 89 4.39 -0.29 -16.90
CA LEU A 89 4.88 -0.15 -15.54
C LEU A 89 3.81 -0.70 -14.61
N ALA A 90 4.18 -1.60 -13.71
CA ALA A 90 3.24 -2.19 -12.75
C ALA A 90 3.79 -2.10 -11.33
N ALA A 91 2.89 -1.89 -10.38
CA ALA A 91 3.20 -1.91 -8.96
C ALA A 91 2.10 -2.62 -8.19
N THR A 92 2.50 -3.44 -7.22
CA THR A 92 1.60 -4.13 -6.29
C THR A 92 1.99 -3.75 -4.87
N LEU A 93 1.06 -3.15 -4.15
CA LEU A 93 1.16 -2.78 -2.75
C LEU A 93 0.85 -4.00 -1.88
N ARG A 94 1.73 -4.28 -0.91
CA ARG A 94 1.52 -5.24 0.17
C ARG A 94 1.62 -4.47 1.49
N PRO A 95 0.49 -4.00 2.04
CA PRO A 95 0.50 -3.24 3.29
C PRO A 95 0.90 -4.15 4.46
N ALA A 96 1.44 -3.53 5.50
CA ALA A 96 1.80 -4.19 6.75
C ALA A 96 1.17 -3.45 7.93
N PHE A 97 1.06 -4.13 9.07
CA PHE A 97 0.68 -3.47 10.32
C PHE A 97 1.86 -2.70 10.89
N LEU A 98 1.58 -1.47 11.28
CA LEU A 98 2.45 -0.61 12.06
C LEU A 98 2.02 -0.70 13.52
N GLY A 99 2.98 -0.84 14.42
CA GLY A 99 2.72 -0.86 15.86
C GLY A 99 3.92 -0.37 16.64
N SER A 100 3.68 0.40 17.70
CA SER A 100 4.73 0.92 18.59
C SER A 100 5.45 -0.19 19.37
N ALA A 101 4.73 -1.25 19.75
CA ALA A 101 5.27 -2.33 20.59
C ALA A 101 6.24 -3.29 19.86
N ALA A 102 6.19 -3.36 18.53
CA ALA A 102 6.87 -4.41 17.77
C ALA A 102 8.13 -3.93 17.02
N GLY A 103 8.49 -2.64 17.12
CA GLY A 103 9.57 -2.06 16.30
C GLY A 103 9.30 -2.15 14.79
N LEU A 104 8.04 -2.41 14.41
CA LEU A 104 7.61 -2.56 13.02
C LEU A 104 7.36 -1.17 12.42
N SER A 105 8.41 -0.63 11.79
CA SER A 105 8.36 0.63 11.05
C SER A 105 8.00 0.47 9.57
N ALA A 106 7.95 -0.76 9.06
CA ALA A 106 7.60 -1.05 7.68
C ALA A 106 6.09 -0.87 7.47
N ALA A 107 5.69 0.17 6.75
CA ALA A 107 4.29 0.45 6.46
C ALA A 107 3.74 -0.42 5.31
N ALA A 108 4.59 -0.71 4.33
CA ALA A 108 4.26 -1.58 3.21
C ALA A 108 5.52 -2.08 2.49
N PHE A 109 5.31 -3.08 1.64
CA PHE A 109 6.23 -3.52 0.62
C PHE A 109 5.61 -3.29 -0.76
N LEU A 110 6.42 -2.84 -1.72
CA LEU A 110 6.01 -2.57 -3.08
C LEU A 110 6.76 -3.51 -4.03
N ASP A 111 6.02 -4.39 -4.71
CA ASP A 111 6.54 -5.23 -5.78
C ASP A 111 6.36 -4.47 -7.10
N THR A 112 7.46 -4.14 -7.79
CA THR A 112 7.43 -3.36 -9.04
C THR A 112 7.87 -4.20 -10.24
N ALA A 113 7.28 -3.96 -11.42
CA ALA A 113 7.67 -4.60 -12.67
C ALA A 113 7.77 -3.56 -13.79
N GLY A 114 8.87 -3.55 -14.54
CA GLY A 114 9.15 -2.55 -15.58
C GLY A 114 9.49 -1.15 -15.05
N CYS A 115 9.48 -0.95 -13.73
CA CYS A 115 9.76 0.31 -13.07
C CYS A 115 10.49 0.11 -11.74
N THR A 116 11.02 1.19 -11.20
CA THR A 116 11.55 1.26 -9.83
C THR A 116 10.80 2.32 -9.04
N LEU A 117 10.56 2.07 -7.76
CA LEU A 117 10.00 3.09 -6.86
C LEU A 117 11.07 4.16 -6.61
N ALA A 118 10.70 5.41 -6.82
CA ALA A 118 11.58 6.55 -6.69
C ALA A 118 11.17 7.47 -5.54
N ASP A 119 9.87 7.68 -5.30
CA ASP A 119 9.37 8.38 -4.11
C ASP A 119 7.93 7.95 -3.75
N VAL A 120 7.50 8.33 -2.56
CA VAL A 120 6.12 8.22 -2.05
C VAL A 120 5.68 9.62 -1.60
N PRO A 121 5.10 10.44 -2.49
CA PRO A 121 4.72 11.81 -2.17
C PRO A 121 3.56 11.90 -1.17
N ARG A 122 2.61 10.95 -1.23
CA ARG A 122 1.34 10.99 -0.50
C ARG A 122 0.89 9.62 -0.06
N PHE A 123 0.31 9.52 1.12
CA PHE A 123 -0.27 8.29 1.64
C PHE A 123 -1.28 8.58 2.75
N GLY A 124 -2.18 7.64 3.00
CA GLY A 124 -3.12 7.70 4.13
C GLY A 124 -2.90 6.54 5.09
N LEU A 125 -3.20 6.77 6.36
CA LEU A 125 -3.13 5.76 7.42
C LEU A 125 -4.50 5.56 8.07
N LEU A 126 -4.86 4.31 8.35
CA LEU A 126 -5.97 3.95 9.23
C LEU A 126 -5.42 3.54 10.57
N LEU A 127 -5.71 4.32 11.59
CA LEU A 127 -5.41 4.01 12.98
C LEU A 127 -6.56 3.20 13.55
N MET A 128 -6.25 2.07 14.18
CA MET A 128 -7.21 1.20 14.86
C MET A 128 -6.87 1.21 16.34
N CYS A 129 -7.83 1.64 17.16
CA CYS A 129 -7.72 1.62 18.61
C CYS A 129 -8.02 0.21 19.16
N ALA A 130 -7.48 -0.11 20.33
CA ALA A 130 -7.84 -1.33 21.06
C ALA A 130 -9.35 -1.47 21.35
N CYS A 131 -10.08 -0.36 21.48
CA CYS A 131 -11.53 -0.38 21.65
C CYS A 131 -12.32 -0.64 20.35
N GLY A 132 -11.63 -0.86 19.22
CA GLY A 132 -12.23 -1.11 17.90
C GLY A 132 -12.52 0.14 17.07
N ALA A 133 -12.35 1.34 17.62
CA ALA A 133 -12.55 2.58 16.87
C ALA A 133 -11.50 2.76 15.78
N GLU A 134 -11.94 3.12 14.57
CA GLU A 134 -11.06 3.42 13.44
C GLU A 134 -10.99 4.94 13.19
N ARG A 135 -9.79 5.44 12.86
CA ARG A 135 -9.57 6.84 12.48
C ARG A 135 -8.66 6.91 11.27
N GLU A 136 -9.15 7.50 10.18
CA GLU A 136 -8.31 7.79 9.02
C GLU A 136 -7.52 9.09 9.22
N VAL A 137 -6.25 9.05 8.82
CA VAL A 137 -5.34 10.20 8.75
C VAL A 137 -4.81 10.27 7.33
N SER A 138 -5.37 11.20 6.56
CA SER A 138 -4.95 11.46 5.17
C SER A 138 -3.73 12.37 5.14
N ASP A 139 -2.75 12.03 4.30
CA ASP A 139 -1.54 12.82 4.04
C ASP A 139 -0.84 13.32 5.32
N PRO A 140 -0.45 12.42 6.24
CA PRO A 140 0.19 12.85 7.47
C PRO A 140 1.54 13.51 7.16
N ALA A 141 1.80 14.65 7.80
CA ALA A 141 2.99 15.45 7.53
C ALA A 141 4.21 14.91 8.29
N ARG A 142 5.33 14.73 7.57
CA ARG A 142 6.63 14.35 8.12
C ARG A 142 7.07 15.33 9.21
N GLY A 143 7.59 14.82 10.32
CA GLY A 143 8.07 15.64 11.44
C GLY A 143 6.97 16.36 12.21
N ARG A 144 5.70 16.21 11.84
CA ARG A 144 4.57 16.80 12.55
C ARG A 144 3.87 15.74 13.38
N ARG A 145 3.78 16.00 14.68
CA ARG A 145 3.01 15.14 15.58
C ARG A 145 1.53 15.45 15.47
N VAL A 146 0.74 14.46 15.13
CA VAL A 146 -0.72 14.50 15.26
C VAL A 146 -1.04 14.05 16.68
N ARG A 147 -1.62 14.95 17.49
CA ARG A 147 -2.07 14.67 18.85
C ARG A 147 -3.59 14.69 18.86
N ASP A 148 -4.19 13.53 18.72
CA ASP A 148 -5.65 13.41 18.73
C ASP A 148 -6.03 12.12 19.48
N GLY A 149 -7.19 12.10 20.09
CA GLY A 149 -7.70 10.99 20.90
C GLY A 149 -8.63 10.08 20.11
N CYS A 150 -8.85 8.89 20.63
CA CYS A 150 -9.95 8.05 20.18
C CYS A 150 -11.28 8.75 20.52
N ARG A 151 -12.23 8.81 19.59
CA ARG A 151 -13.54 9.41 19.85
C ARG A 151 -14.42 8.59 20.78
N GLU A 152 -14.19 7.26 20.84
CA GLU A 152 -14.95 6.33 21.68
C GLU A 152 -14.39 6.23 23.11
N CYS A 153 -13.13 5.81 23.28
CA CYS A 153 -12.54 5.58 24.61
C CYS A 153 -11.69 6.74 25.13
N HIS A 154 -11.53 7.83 24.36
CA HIS A 154 -10.69 8.98 24.69
C HIS A 154 -9.19 8.67 24.91
N SER A 155 -8.75 7.44 24.64
CA SER A 155 -7.34 7.06 24.73
C SER A 155 -6.50 7.91 23.77
N PRO A 156 -5.34 8.42 24.19
CA PRO A 156 -4.49 9.24 23.33
C PRO A 156 -3.92 8.40 22.17
N GLN A 157 -4.09 8.89 20.94
CA GLN A 157 -3.60 8.24 19.72
C GLN A 157 -2.61 9.16 18.99
N PRO A 158 -1.45 9.51 19.61
CA PRO A 158 -0.43 10.26 18.92
C PRO A 158 0.06 9.48 17.70
N LEU A 159 0.32 10.21 16.61
CA LEU A 159 1.01 9.70 15.43
C LEU A 159 2.16 10.66 15.12
N TYR A 160 3.36 10.13 15.00
CA TYR A 160 4.54 10.87 14.56
C TYR A 160 5.46 9.94 13.77
N PHE A 161 6.16 10.50 12.79
CA PHE A 161 7.30 9.88 12.12
C PHE A 161 8.21 11.00 11.63
N SER A 162 9.52 10.78 11.68
CA SER A 162 10.50 11.77 11.28
C SER A 162 10.70 11.80 9.78
N ASN A 163 10.62 10.64 9.12
CA ASN A 163 10.86 10.52 7.69
C ASN A 163 10.15 9.30 7.07
N VAL A 164 10.06 9.27 5.74
CA VAL A 164 9.74 8.06 4.97
C VAL A 164 11.00 7.62 4.24
N THR A 165 11.47 6.41 4.51
CA THR A 165 12.65 5.83 3.86
C THR A 165 12.21 4.68 2.96
N LEU A 166 12.81 4.62 1.77
CA LEU A 166 12.60 3.54 0.82
C LEU A 166 13.78 2.58 0.89
N VAL A 167 13.54 1.34 1.32
CA VAL A 167 14.58 0.30 1.41
C VAL A 167 14.35 -0.71 0.30
N ARG A 168 15.25 -0.78 -0.67
CA ARG A 168 15.19 -1.80 -1.71
C ARG A 168 15.73 -3.11 -1.17
N HIS A 169 14.86 -4.11 -1.07
CA HIS A 169 15.26 -5.47 -0.77
C HIS A 169 15.60 -6.20 -2.06
N ALA A 170 16.68 -6.97 -2.04
CA ALA A 170 16.98 -7.89 -3.12
C ALA A 170 15.91 -9.00 -3.11
N GLY A 171 14.83 -8.80 -3.86
CA GLY A 171 13.88 -9.88 -4.15
C GLY A 171 14.55 -10.84 -5.11
N ALA A 172 14.52 -12.14 -4.78
CA ALA A 172 15.01 -13.23 -5.62
C ALA A 172 14.65 -12.97 -7.09
N ALA A 173 15.67 -12.62 -7.87
CA ALA A 173 15.56 -12.58 -9.31
C ALA A 173 15.19 -13.99 -9.75
N GLY A 174 13.91 -14.21 -10.08
CA GLY A 174 13.47 -15.41 -10.77
C GLY A 174 14.16 -15.46 -12.13
N GLY A 175 15.31 -16.15 -12.15
CA GLY A 175 16.00 -16.78 -13.27
C GLY A 175 15.64 -16.31 -14.67
N GLY A 176 16.08 -15.11 -15.04
CA GLY A 176 16.10 -14.63 -16.42
C GLY A 176 17.53 -14.63 -16.98
N GLY A 177 18.17 -15.79 -17.07
CA GLY A 177 19.40 -16.01 -17.83
C GLY A 177 19.28 -17.36 -18.51
N GLY A 178 18.92 -17.46 -19.79
CA GLY A 178 19.53 -16.75 -20.90
C GLY A 178 20.60 -17.68 -21.46
N GLY A 179 20.17 -18.51 -22.43
CA GLY A 179 21.04 -19.47 -23.09
C GLY A 179 22.29 -18.82 -23.67
N GLY A 180 23.45 -19.30 -23.24
CA GLY A 180 24.72 -19.08 -23.91
C GLY A 180 25.04 -20.31 -24.75
N GLY A 181 24.46 -20.40 -25.94
CA GLY A 181 25.02 -21.21 -27.01
C GLY A 181 26.21 -20.48 -27.63
N ARG A 182 27.30 -21.21 -27.87
CA ARG A 182 28.49 -21.00 -28.73
C ARG A 182 29.71 -21.49 -27.96
N GLY A 183 30.59 -22.34 -28.46
CA GLY A 183 30.78 -22.90 -29.80
C GLY A 183 32.21 -23.48 -29.86
N GLY A 184 32.48 -24.30 -30.89
CA GLY A 184 33.82 -24.83 -31.20
C GLY A 184 33.88 -26.34 -31.11
#